data_AF-C0P1G0-F1
#
_entry.id   AF-C0P1G0-F1
#
_cell.length_a   1.000
_cell.length_b   1.000
_cell.length_c   1.000
_cell.angle_alpha   90.00
_cell.angle_beta   90.00
_cell.angle_gamma   90.00
#
_symmetry.space_group_name_H-M   'P 1'
#
loop_
_entity.id
_entity.type
_entity.pdbx_description
1 polymer ?
#
loop_
_entity_poly.entity_id
_entity_poly.type
_entity_poly.pdbx_seq_one_letter_code
_entity_poly.pdbx_strand_id
1 'polypeptide(L)'
;MIRNWKNSIYVYNKKNITLISEINEISINLIKNYFNAYYSKTKNFFRTRLIYKKYLTSKHRIFFSDAQLKHTNDLVNITIYFYDPKIRLYLSELRKKKYFIKKKNKLNLLKMIGKYFILKQRRITKNILLNNFDKCNFKNLKLFTNLYYNLFLNKTFKIAKLYLYILQLIYINKSKFRNNYLQGLVNIIKKLYKKNVQFNFVNIKYYFFNSQIITQRFVLDIQKNRKYLNKSLKKIIKNIL
;
A
#
# COMPACT_ATOMS: atom_id res chain seq x y z
N MET A 1 -17.28 28.55 10.10
CA MET A 1 -16.48 29.39 9.17
C MET A 1 -16.65 28.89 7.75
N ILE A 2 -17.32 29.69 6.92
CA ILE A 2 -17.51 29.43 5.49
C ILE A 2 -16.14 29.64 4.80
N ARG A 3 -15.65 28.65 4.05
CA ARG A 3 -14.38 28.74 3.29
C ARG A 3 -14.71 29.08 1.84
N ASN A 4 -14.42 30.30 1.40
CA ASN A 4 -14.80 30.77 0.05
C ASN A 4 -13.74 30.47 -1.02
N TRP A 5 -12.46 30.49 -0.67
CA TRP A 5 -11.36 30.41 -1.63
C TRP A 5 -10.46 29.20 -1.36
N LYS A 6 -10.11 28.45 -2.41
CA LYS A 6 -9.16 27.32 -2.31
C LYS A 6 -7.74 27.80 -1.99
N ASN A 7 -7.39 28.97 -2.52
CA ASN A 7 -6.09 29.61 -2.33
C ASN A 7 -6.33 30.88 -1.51
N SER A 8 -5.78 30.96 -0.29
CA SER A 8 -5.74 32.20 0.48
C SER A 8 -4.38 32.86 0.25
N ILE A 9 -4.36 33.84 -0.64
CA ILE A 9 -3.15 34.52 -1.11
C ILE A 9 -3.45 36.02 -1.23
N TYR A 10 -2.53 36.84 -0.75
CA TYR A 10 -2.47 38.25 -1.06
C TYR A 10 -1.07 38.57 -1.61
N VAL A 11 -0.99 39.11 -2.82
CA VAL A 11 0.28 39.51 -3.46
C VAL A 11 0.09 40.88 -4.08
N TYR A 12 1.02 41.80 -3.82
CA TYR A 12 1.02 43.13 -4.42
C TYR A 12 1.14 43.08 -5.95
N ASN A 13 2.00 42.19 -6.47
CA ASN A 13 2.16 42.00 -7.90
C ASN A 13 1.13 41.02 -8.47
N LYS A 14 0.16 41.53 -9.24
CA LYS A 14 -0.89 40.73 -9.90
C LYS A 14 -0.34 39.69 -10.89
N LYS A 15 0.80 39.95 -11.55
CA LYS A 15 1.44 38.98 -12.48
C LYS A 15 1.89 37.70 -11.75
N ASN A 16 2.22 37.81 -10.48
CA ASN A 16 2.59 36.63 -9.69
C ASN A 16 1.39 35.73 -9.38
N ILE A 17 0.16 36.28 -9.37
CA ILE A 17 -1.04 35.52 -9.01
C ILE A 17 -1.35 34.44 -10.06
N THR A 18 -1.18 34.75 -11.36
CA THR A 18 -1.40 33.78 -12.46
C THR A 18 -0.38 32.65 -12.41
N LEU A 19 0.90 32.98 -12.27
CA LEU A 19 1.99 32.00 -12.12
C LEU A 19 1.77 31.09 -10.90
N ILE A 20 1.31 31.65 -9.78
CA ILE A 20 1.01 30.86 -8.59
C ILE A 20 -0.12 29.86 -8.86
N SER A 21 -1.15 30.24 -9.63
CA SER A 21 -2.24 29.33 -10.00
C SER A 21 -1.75 28.10 -10.77
N GLU A 22 -0.85 28.31 -11.74
CA GLU A 22 -0.23 27.22 -12.52
C GLU A 22 0.65 26.32 -11.64
N ILE A 23 1.49 26.94 -10.79
CA ILE A 23 2.32 26.20 -9.84
C ILE A 23 1.45 25.38 -8.87
N ASN A 24 0.31 25.92 -8.45
CA ASN A 24 -0.63 25.24 -7.58
C ASN A 24 -1.13 23.95 -8.24
N GLU A 25 -1.56 24.01 -9.50
CA GLU A 25 -2.02 22.84 -10.24
C GLU A 25 -0.91 21.77 -10.40
N ILE A 26 0.29 22.19 -10.79
CA ILE A 26 1.44 21.29 -10.93
C ILE A 26 1.76 20.62 -9.58
N SER A 27 1.79 21.40 -8.49
CA SER A 27 2.08 20.87 -7.16
C SER A 27 1.03 19.85 -6.71
N ILE A 28 -0.26 20.11 -6.95
CA ILE A 28 -1.36 19.20 -6.63
C ILE A 28 -1.22 17.89 -7.43
N ASN A 29 -0.86 17.97 -8.70
CA ASN A 29 -0.64 16.80 -9.54
C ASN A 29 0.58 15.98 -9.07
N LEU A 30 1.68 16.62 -8.69
CA LEU A 30 2.84 15.95 -8.09
C LEU A 30 2.46 15.22 -6.80
N ILE A 31 1.68 15.85 -5.93
CA ILE A 31 1.20 15.23 -4.68
C ILE A 31 0.34 13.99 -5.00
N LYS A 32 -0.65 14.13 -5.89
CA LYS A 32 -1.50 13.00 -6.33
C LYS A 32 -0.66 11.84 -6.88
N ASN A 33 0.34 12.14 -7.71
CA ASN A 33 1.22 11.14 -8.32
C ASN A 33 2.11 10.44 -7.28
N TYR A 34 2.69 11.19 -6.34
CA TYR A 34 3.50 10.66 -5.26
C TYR A 34 2.74 9.61 -4.43
N PHE A 35 1.51 9.91 -4.02
CA PHE A 35 0.70 8.98 -3.23
C PHE A 35 0.19 7.79 -4.04
N ASN A 36 -0.07 7.99 -5.34
CA ASN A 36 -0.46 6.91 -6.25
C ASN A 36 0.72 6.03 -6.69
N ALA A 37 1.97 6.48 -6.54
CA ALA A 37 3.14 5.69 -6.88
C ALA A 37 3.14 4.36 -6.10
N TYR A 38 3.24 3.28 -6.86
CA TYR A 38 3.32 1.92 -6.34
C TYR A 38 4.77 1.47 -6.24
N TYR A 39 5.10 0.78 -5.15
CA TYR A 39 6.43 0.21 -4.97
C TYR A 39 6.57 -1.05 -5.84
N SER A 40 7.08 -0.87 -7.06
CA SER A 40 7.23 -1.93 -8.07
C SER A 40 8.07 -3.13 -7.59
N LYS A 41 9.13 -2.87 -6.80
CA LYS A 41 10.06 -3.92 -6.33
C LYS A 41 9.40 -5.00 -5.46
N THR A 42 8.23 -4.74 -4.86
CA THR A 42 7.50 -5.77 -4.09
C THR A 42 6.78 -6.82 -4.95
N LYS A 43 6.66 -6.60 -6.27
CA LYS A 43 5.93 -7.50 -7.20
C LYS A 43 6.51 -8.91 -7.23
N ASN A 44 7.82 -9.05 -6.99
CA ASN A 44 8.53 -10.33 -7.11
C ASN A 44 8.32 -11.28 -5.92
N PHE A 45 7.90 -10.77 -4.76
CA PHE A 45 7.79 -11.59 -3.54
C PHE A 45 6.63 -12.59 -3.55
N PHE A 46 5.60 -12.38 -4.38
CA PHE A 46 4.50 -13.34 -4.52
C PHE A 46 4.12 -13.56 -5.98
N ARG A 47 4.47 -14.75 -6.50
CA ARG A 47 4.12 -15.24 -7.84
C ARG A 47 2.61 -15.26 -8.14
N THR A 48 1.74 -15.16 -7.15
CA THR A 48 0.30 -15.08 -7.38
C THR A 48 -0.09 -13.68 -7.85
N ARG A 49 0.04 -13.46 -9.15
CA ARG A 49 -0.40 -12.26 -9.90
C ARG A 49 -1.79 -11.77 -9.47
N LEU A 50 -2.68 -12.67 -9.03
CA LEU A 50 -4.04 -12.38 -8.56
C LEU A 50 -4.11 -11.58 -7.26
N ILE A 51 -3.31 -11.93 -6.24
CA ILE A 51 -3.32 -11.24 -4.95
C ILE A 51 -2.77 -9.81 -5.14
N TYR A 52 -1.68 -9.68 -5.88
CA TYR A 52 -1.08 -8.38 -6.21
C TYR A 52 -2.03 -7.49 -7.01
N LYS A 53 -2.70 -8.06 -8.04
CA LYS A 53 -3.71 -7.34 -8.83
C LYS A 53 -4.85 -6.80 -7.97
N LYS A 54 -5.27 -7.53 -6.93
CA LYS A 54 -6.33 -7.07 -6.00
C LYS A 54 -5.98 -5.73 -5.33
N TYR A 55 -4.73 -5.55 -4.90
CA TYR A 55 -4.27 -4.34 -4.22
C TYR A 55 -3.92 -3.18 -5.16
N LEU A 56 -3.65 -3.46 -6.42
CA LEU A 56 -3.37 -2.45 -7.46
C LEU A 56 -4.64 -1.83 -8.06
N THR A 57 -5.82 -2.31 -7.71
CA THR A 57 -7.06 -1.79 -8.30
C THR A 57 -7.25 -0.31 -7.99
N SER A 58 -7.66 0.45 -9.00
CA SER A 58 -7.97 1.89 -8.89
C SER A 58 -8.99 2.18 -7.79
N LYS A 59 -9.91 1.23 -7.53
CA LYS A 59 -10.91 1.29 -6.46
C LYS A 59 -10.31 1.48 -5.07
N HIS A 60 -9.12 0.95 -4.86
CA HIS A 60 -8.43 1.04 -3.59
C HIS A 60 -7.36 2.13 -3.61
N ARG A 61 -7.27 3.07 -4.55
CA ARG A 61 -6.31 4.18 -4.44
C ARG A 61 -6.62 5.11 -3.27
N ILE A 62 -5.63 5.90 -2.84
CA ILE A 62 -5.87 6.98 -1.87
C ILE A 62 -6.63 8.08 -2.62
N PHE A 63 -7.77 8.48 -2.07
CA PHE A 63 -8.58 9.56 -2.63
C PHE A 63 -8.21 10.86 -1.95
N PHE A 64 -8.10 11.94 -2.72
CA PHE A 64 -7.74 13.27 -2.24
C PHE A 64 -8.86 14.25 -2.54
N SER A 65 -9.18 15.11 -1.60
CA SER A 65 -9.90 16.35 -1.92
C SER A 65 -8.98 17.29 -2.70
N ASP A 66 -9.55 18.40 -3.14
CA ASP A 66 -8.79 19.57 -3.53
C ASP A 66 -7.94 20.05 -2.36
N ALA A 67 -6.75 20.53 -2.69
CA ALA A 67 -5.86 21.13 -1.73
C ALA A 67 -6.34 22.54 -1.38
N GLN A 68 -6.18 22.89 -0.11
CA GLN A 68 -6.35 24.25 0.36
C GLN A 68 -4.97 24.81 0.64
N LEU A 69 -4.62 25.88 -0.08
CA LEU A 69 -3.30 26.46 -0.08
C LEU A 69 -3.37 27.80 0.63
N LYS A 70 -2.65 27.93 1.75
CA LYS A 70 -2.47 29.22 2.42
C LYS A 70 -1.05 29.71 2.18
N HIS A 71 -0.93 30.82 1.49
CA HIS A 71 0.36 31.42 1.17
C HIS A 71 0.63 32.57 2.12
N THR A 72 1.78 32.55 2.78
CA THR A 72 2.41 33.71 3.39
C THR A 72 3.62 34.12 2.56
N ASN A 73 4.38 35.12 2.99
CA ASN A 73 5.61 35.53 2.30
C ASN A 73 6.63 34.39 2.26
N ASP A 74 6.80 33.66 3.37
CA ASP A 74 7.87 32.67 3.52
C ASP A 74 7.41 31.21 3.41
N LEU A 75 6.11 30.97 3.61
CA LEU A 75 5.55 29.64 3.82
C LEU A 75 4.33 29.39 2.93
N VAL A 76 4.18 28.15 2.45
CA VAL A 76 2.98 27.64 1.82
C VAL A 76 2.46 26.46 2.63
N ASN A 77 1.29 26.65 3.24
CA ASN A 77 0.58 25.62 3.99
C ASN A 77 -0.42 24.90 3.09
N ILE A 78 -0.12 23.64 2.80
CA ILE A 78 -0.91 22.78 1.91
C ILE A 78 -1.75 21.84 2.77
N THR A 79 -3.04 22.14 2.88
CA THR A 79 -4.00 21.28 3.60
C THR A 79 -4.74 20.39 2.62
N ILE A 80 -4.64 19.07 2.80
CA ILE A 80 -5.27 18.09 1.91
C ILE A 80 -6.05 17.10 2.75
N TYR A 81 -7.34 16.96 2.45
CA TYR A 81 -8.15 15.91 3.01
C TYR A 81 -8.01 14.65 2.17
N PHE A 82 -7.87 13.50 2.82
CA PHE A 82 -7.70 12.24 2.10
C PHE A 82 -8.52 11.12 2.73
N TYR A 83 -8.89 10.15 1.89
CA TYR A 83 -9.53 8.91 2.30
C TYR A 83 -8.72 7.73 1.79
N ASP A 84 -8.30 6.87 2.71
CA ASP A 84 -7.48 5.70 2.40
C ASP A 84 -8.27 4.39 2.54
N PRO A 85 -8.76 3.82 1.43
CA PRO A 85 -9.37 2.49 1.43
C PRO A 85 -8.33 1.35 1.48
N LYS A 86 -7.05 1.57 1.10
CA LYS A 86 -6.01 0.52 1.11
C LYS A 86 -5.77 0.05 2.53
N ILE A 87 -5.59 0.99 3.45
CA ILE A 87 -5.27 0.66 4.83
C ILE A 87 -6.37 -0.20 5.47
N ARG A 88 -7.64 0.11 5.20
CA ARG A 88 -8.79 -0.68 5.68
C ARG A 88 -8.78 -2.10 5.11
N LEU A 89 -8.46 -2.23 3.82
CA LEU A 89 -8.35 -3.54 3.17
C LEU A 89 -7.22 -4.36 3.80
N TYR A 90 -6.02 -3.80 3.93
CA TYR A 90 -4.87 -4.48 4.56
C TYR A 90 -5.16 -4.91 5.99
N LEU A 91 -5.77 -4.03 6.80
CA LEU A 91 -6.16 -4.35 8.17
C LEU A 91 -7.18 -5.50 8.22
N SER A 92 -8.16 -5.50 7.32
CA SER A 92 -9.15 -6.58 7.25
C SER A 92 -8.51 -7.93 6.91
N GLU A 93 -7.49 -7.93 6.05
CA GLU A 93 -6.79 -9.16 5.67
C GLU A 93 -5.80 -9.62 6.74
N LEU A 94 -5.15 -8.70 7.45
CA LEU A 94 -4.37 -9.06 8.64
C LEU A 94 -5.23 -9.71 9.70
N ARG A 95 -6.43 -9.20 9.97
CA ARG A 95 -7.36 -9.80 10.94
C ARG A 95 -7.66 -11.25 10.58
N LYS A 96 -7.98 -11.54 9.31
CA LYS A 96 -8.21 -12.92 8.83
C LYS A 96 -6.99 -13.83 9.05
N LYS A 97 -5.78 -13.31 8.84
CA LYS A 97 -4.53 -14.09 8.98
C LYS A 97 -4.03 -14.19 10.43
N LYS A 98 -4.41 -13.27 11.31
CA LYS A 98 -4.05 -13.31 12.75
C LYS A 98 -4.58 -14.58 13.42
N TYR A 99 -5.76 -15.05 13.03
CA TYR A 99 -6.33 -16.31 13.52
C TYR A 99 -5.49 -17.55 13.13
N PHE A 100 -4.81 -17.52 11.97
CA PHE A 100 -3.89 -18.61 11.58
C PHE A 100 -2.64 -18.66 12.45
N ILE A 101 -2.14 -17.51 12.89
CA ILE A 101 -0.96 -17.42 13.77
C ILE A 101 -1.34 -17.76 15.22
N LYS A 102 -2.52 -17.32 15.69
CA LYS A 102 -3.02 -17.61 17.04
C LYS A 102 -3.39 -19.07 17.27
N LYS A 103 -3.71 -19.86 16.23
CA LYS A 103 -3.79 -21.34 16.33
C LYS A 103 -2.39 -21.95 16.47
N LYS A 104 -1.66 -21.56 17.52
CA LYS A 104 -0.33 -22.04 17.93
C LYS A 104 -0.23 -23.58 17.93
N ASN A 105 -1.35 -24.28 18.21
CA ASN A 105 -1.40 -25.75 18.23
C ASN A 105 -1.19 -26.38 16.83
N LYS A 106 -1.66 -25.74 15.74
CA LYS A 106 -1.41 -26.25 14.37
C LYS A 106 0.01 -26.00 13.88
N LEU A 107 0.66 -24.91 14.34
CA LEU A 107 2.07 -24.65 14.03
C LEU A 107 3.00 -25.62 14.76
N ASN A 108 2.68 -25.99 16.00
CA ASN A 108 3.39 -27.05 16.71
C ASN A 108 3.20 -28.40 16.03
N LEU A 109 1.97 -28.75 15.60
CA LEU A 109 1.72 -29.95 14.79
C LEU A 109 2.49 -29.93 13.47
N LEU A 110 2.53 -28.80 12.75
CA LEU A 110 3.31 -28.66 11.52
C LEU A 110 4.82 -28.74 11.78
N LYS A 111 5.32 -28.23 12.92
CA LYS A 111 6.70 -28.41 13.35
C LYS A 111 7.01 -29.87 13.69
N MET A 112 6.07 -30.59 14.32
CA MET A 112 6.21 -32.01 14.66
C MET A 112 6.20 -32.89 13.40
N ILE A 113 5.25 -32.65 12.50
CA ILE A 113 5.18 -33.31 11.19
C ILE A 113 6.43 -32.99 10.37
N GLY A 114 6.86 -31.72 10.37
CA GLY A 114 8.11 -31.30 9.73
C GLY A 114 9.34 -32.00 10.30
N LYS A 115 9.49 -32.05 11.64
CA LYS A 115 10.56 -32.79 12.32
C LYS A 115 10.51 -34.27 11.96
N TYR A 116 9.34 -34.91 11.97
CA TYR A 116 9.18 -36.31 11.57
C TYR A 116 9.65 -36.55 10.14
N PHE A 117 9.24 -35.72 9.17
CA PHE A 117 9.71 -35.86 7.78
C PHE A 117 11.20 -35.58 7.64
N ILE A 118 11.76 -34.60 8.36
CA ILE A 118 13.21 -34.33 8.35
C ILE A 118 13.99 -35.51 8.95
N LEU A 119 13.51 -36.11 10.04
CA LEU A 119 14.13 -37.29 10.65
C LEU A 119 14.02 -38.52 9.74
N LYS A 120 12.86 -38.74 9.11
CA LYS A 120 12.64 -39.82 8.14
C LYS A 120 13.55 -39.63 6.92
N GLN A 121 13.65 -38.42 6.38
CA GLN A 121 14.55 -38.10 5.28
C GLN A 121 16.02 -38.28 5.69
N ARG A 122 16.40 -37.85 6.91
CA ARG A 122 17.75 -38.07 7.46
C ARG A 122 18.12 -39.54 7.54
N ARG A 123 17.18 -40.42 7.94
CA ARG A 123 17.37 -41.88 7.93
C ARG A 123 17.58 -42.42 6.53
N ILE A 124 16.73 -42.01 5.57
CA ILE A 124 16.86 -42.40 4.17
C ILE A 124 18.22 -41.93 3.60
N THR A 125 18.61 -40.68 3.83
CA THR A 125 19.91 -40.16 3.39
C THR A 125 21.08 -40.86 4.08
N LYS A 126 20.98 -41.18 5.38
CA LYS A 126 22.03 -41.92 6.10
C LYS A 126 22.19 -43.34 5.56
N ASN A 127 21.09 -44.02 5.23
CA ASN A 127 21.13 -45.35 4.61
C ASN A 127 21.71 -45.29 3.18
N ILE A 128 21.36 -44.28 2.39
CA ILE A 128 21.95 -44.07 1.05
C ILE A 128 23.45 -43.72 1.16
N LEU A 129 23.84 -42.93 2.16
CA LEU A 129 25.24 -42.57 2.43
C LEU A 129 26.08 -43.76 2.92
N LEU A 130 25.48 -44.68 3.68
CA LEU A 130 26.13 -45.90 4.15
C LEU A 130 26.28 -46.94 3.02
N ASN A 131 25.35 -46.97 2.07
CA ASN A 131 25.35 -47.98 1.01
C ASN A 131 26.14 -47.57 -0.24
N ASN A 132 26.25 -46.27 -0.54
CA ASN A 132 26.81 -45.79 -1.81
C ASN A 132 27.94 -44.77 -1.56
N PHE A 133 29.15 -45.25 -1.26
CA PHE A 133 30.35 -44.45 -1.01
C PHE A 133 31.01 -43.86 -2.28
N ASP A 134 30.21 -43.36 -3.23
CA ASP A 134 30.74 -42.65 -4.40
C ASP A 134 30.61 -41.13 -4.21
N LYS A 135 31.76 -40.45 -4.11
CA LYS A 135 31.89 -38.97 -3.97
C LYS A 135 31.07 -38.18 -5.00
N CYS A 136 30.78 -38.76 -6.17
CA CYS A 136 30.03 -38.12 -7.26
C CYS A 136 28.53 -37.91 -6.94
N ASN A 137 27.91 -38.78 -6.14
CA ASN A 137 26.47 -38.69 -5.82
C ASN A 137 26.14 -37.60 -4.78
N PHE A 138 27.14 -37.10 -4.05
CA PHE A 138 26.94 -36.15 -2.96
C PHE A 138 26.49 -34.76 -3.43
N LYS A 139 27.00 -34.28 -4.59
CA LYS A 139 26.59 -32.98 -5.16
C LYS A 139 25.11 -32.98 -5.54
N ASN A 140 24.65 -34.04 -6.20
CA ASN A 140 23.25 -34.19 -6.60
C ASN A 140 22.34 -34.35 -5.36
N LEU A 141 22.72 -35.15 -4.37
CA LEU A 141 21.97 -35.28 -3.11
C LEU A 141 21.87 -33.95 -2.34
N LYS A 142 22.95 -33.14 -2.31
CA LYS A 142 22.92 -31.79 -1.70
C LYS A 142 21.96 -30.86 -2.45
N LEU A 143 21.93 -30.92 -3.79
CA LEU A 143 20.97 -30.17 -4.59
C LEU A 143 19.52 -30.61 -4.32
N PHE A 144 19.23 -31.91 -4.31
CA PHE A 144 17.89 -32.45 -4.03
C PHE A 144 17.41 -32.11 -2.62
N THR A 145 18.28 -32.26 -1.61
CA THR A 145 17.95 -31.88 -0.24
C THR A 145 17.67 -30.38 -0.14
N ASN A 146 18.49 -29.53 -0.75
CA ASN A 146 18.25 -28.09 -0.81
C ASN A 146 16.93 -27.74 -1.51
N LEU A 147 16.61 -28.38 -2.64
CA LEU A 147 15.33 -28.19 -3.34
C LEU A 147 14.15 -28.59 -2.46
N TYR A 148 14.23 -29.74 -1.80
CA TYR A 148 13.20 -30.21 -0.87
C TYR A 148 13.01 -29.25 0.30
N TYR A 149 14.10 -28.84 0.97
CA TYR A 149 14.04 -27.87 2.05
C TYR A 149 13.46 -26.53 1.57
N ASN A 150 13.87 -26.04 0.40
CA ASN A 150 13.32 -24.81 -0.17
C ASN A 150 11.81 -24.91 -0.46
N LEU A 151 11.35 -26.03 -1.02
CA LEU A 151 9.93 -26.27 -1.26
C LEU A 151 9.15 -26.38 0.06
N PHE A 152 9.69 -27.09 1.05
CA PHE A 152 9.12 -27.23 2.38
C PHE A 152 9.01 -25.88 3.08
N LEU A 153 10.10 -25.11 3.14
CA LEU A 153 10.13 -23.75 3.70
C LEU A 153 9.14 -22.83 2.97
N ASN A 154 9.08 -22.90 1.63
CA ASN A 154 8.14 -22.09 0.85
C ASN A 154 6.68 -22.45 1.12
N LYS A 155 6.34 -23.74 1.30
CA LYS A 155 4.98 -24.18 1.63
C LYS A 155 4.61 -23.84 3.07
N THR A 156 5.46 -24.18 4.03
CA THR A 156 5.23 -23.96 5.47
C THR A 156 5.13 -22.48 5.82
N PHE A 157 6.04 -21.65 5.30
CA PHE A 157 6.07 -20.22 5.59
C PHE A 157 5.23 -19.37 4.63
N LYS A 158 4.46 -19.95 3.69
CA LYS A 158 3.64 -19.19 2.74
C LYS A 158 2.71 -18.19 3.44
N ILE A 159 2.03 -18.65 4.50
CA ILE A 159 1.10 -17.82 5.29
C ILE A 159 1.86 -16.74 6.07
N ALA A 160 2.98 -17.11 6.70
CA ALA A 160 3.82 -16.19 7.47
C ALA A 160 4.43 -15.09 6.57
N LYS A 161 4.99 -15.47 5.42
CA LYS A 161 5.50 -14.53 4.39
C LYS A 161 4.41 -13.55 3.98
N LEU A 162 3.21 -14.06 3.68
CA LEU A 162 2.07 -13.22 3.30
C LEU A 162 1.62 -12.27 4.43
N TYR A 163 1.70 -12.70 5.69
CA TYR A 163 1.38 -11.86 6.84
C TYR A 163 2.40 -10.73 7.01
N LEU A 164 3.70 -11.04 6.97
CA LEU A 164 4.78 -10.06 7.02
C LEU A 164 4.69 -9.05 5.87
N TYR A 165 4.35 -9.53 4.68
CA TYR A 165 4.14 -8.66 3.52
C TYR A 165 3.01 -7.65 3.72
N ILE A 166 1.87 -8.07 4.24
CA ILE A 166 0.78 -7.12 4.51
C ILE A 166 1.20 -6.12 5.60
N LEU A 167 1.96 -6.53 6.62
CA LEU A 167 2.54 -5.61 7.59
C LEU A 167 3.46 -4.58 6.93
N GLN A 168 4.32 -5.01 6.00
CA GLN A 168 5.17 -4.10 5.23
C GLN A 168 4.34 -3.12 4.39
N LEU A 169 3.28 -3.59 3.72
CA LEU A 169 2.38 -2.72 2.96
C LEU A 169 1.71 -1.67 3.85
N ILE A 170 1.26 -2.06 5.04
CA ILE A 170 0.69 -1.14 6.02
C ILE A 170 1.72 -0.12 6.49
N TYR A 171 2.94 -0.58 6.77
CA TYR A 171 4.04 0.29 7.19
C TYR A 171 4.36 1.32 6.10
N ILE A 172 4.60 0.88 4.86
CA ILE A 172 4.88 1.74 3.71
C ILE A 172 3.74 2.73 3.49
N ASN A 173 2.49 2.29 3.59
CA ASN A 173 1.34 3.15 3.37
C ASN A 173 1.21 4.24 4.45
N LYS A 174 1.44 3.90 5.73
CA LYS A 174 1.49 4.88 6.83
C LYS A 174 2.71 5.81 6.72
N SER A 175 3.83 5.28 6.26
CA SER A 175 5.08 6.02 6.20
C SER A 175 5.05 7.13 5.15
N LYS A 176 4.26 6.98 4.07
CA LYS A 176 4.03 8.04 3.06
C LYS A 176 3.59 9.39 3.62
N PHE A 177 2.93 9.40 4.78
CA PHE A 177 2.44 10.61 5.45
C PHE A 177 3.39 11.14 6.53
N ARG A 178 4.51 10.44 6.80
CA ARG A 178 5.52 10.90 7.76
C ARG A 178 6.46 11.89 7.10
N ASN A 179 6.89 12.90 7.85
CA ASN A 179 7.77 13.98 7.37
C ASN A 179 9.04 13.44 6.68
N ASN A 180 9.68 12.41 7.25
CA ASN A 180 10.90 11.82 6.69
C ASN A 180 10.74 11.31 5.25
N TYR A 181 9.58 10.72 4.91
CA TYR A 181 9.30 10.23 3.56
C TYR A 181 8.80 11.35 2.64
N LEU A 182 8.10 12.33 3.21
CA LEU A 182 7.60 13.50 2.48
C LEU A 182 8.72 14.47 2.08
N GLN A 183 9.89 14.44 2.73
CA GLN A 183 10.98 15.39 2.51
C GLN A 183 11.36 15.52 1.02
N GLY A 184 11.40 14.42 0.28
CA GLY A 184 11.67 14.45 -1.16
C GLY A 184 10.63 15.26 -1.95
N LEU A 185 9.34 15.05 -1.64
CA LEU A 185 8.23 15.80 -2.22
C LEU A 185 8.26 17.29 -1.81
N VAL A 186 8.53 17.56 -0.52
CA VAL A 186 8.65 18.91 0.03
C VAL A 186 9.77 19.67 -0.68
N ASN A 187 10.93 19.06 -0.89
CA ASN A 187 12.06 19.70 -1.57
C ASN A 187 11.73 20.07 -3.02
N ILE A 188 11.01 19.21 -3.75
CA ILE A 188 10.58 19.49 -5.14
C ILE A 188 9.61 20.67 -5.15
N ILE A 189 8.60 20.66 -4.27
CA ILE A 189 7.58 21.72 -4.23
C ILE A 189 8.15 23.04 -3.69
N LYS A 190 9.11 22.99 -2.76
CA LYS A 190 9.87 24.15 -2.28
C LYS A 190 10.61 24.85 -3.43
N LYS A 191 11.17 24.11 -4.38
CA LYS A 191 11.80 24.69 -5.59
C LYS A 191 10.77 25.41 -6.48
N LEU A 192 9.55 24.89 -6.59
CA LEU A 192 8.49 25.50 -7.40
C LEU A 192 8.00 26.83 -6.81
N TYR A 193 7.71 26.87 -5.51
CA TYR A 193 7.21 28.08 -4.86
C TYR A 193 8.29 29.07 -4.46
N LYS A 194 9.56 28.64 -4.37
CA LYS A 194 10.66 29.38 -3.72
C LYS A 194 10.34 29.78 -2.27
N LYS A 195 9.52 28.99 -1.59
CA LYS A 195 9.04 29.18 -0.20
C LYS A 195 9.12 27.89 0.58
N ASN A 196 9.16 27.98 1.90
CA ASN A 196 9.02 26.79 2.74
C ASN A 196 7.62 26.18 2.56
N VAL A 197 7.53 24.86 2.63
CA VAL A 197 6.28 24.12 2.38
C VAL A 197 5.97 23.25 3.57
N GLN A 198 4.77 23.37 4.11
CA GLN A 198 4.26 22.52 5.17
C GLN A 198 2.98 21.83 4.74
N PHE A 199 2.92 20.52 5.01
CA PHE A 199 1.75 19.71 4.70
C PHE A 199 0.89 19.50 5.93
N ASN A 200 -0.42 19.65 5.76
CA ASN A 200 -1.42 19.23 6.72
C ASN A 200 -2.35 18.20 6.07
N PHE A 201 -2.06 16.92 6.30
CA PHE A 201 -2.86 15.82 5.77
C PHE A 201 -3.94 15.42 6.76
N VAL A 202 -5.21 15.60 6.39
CA VAL A 202 -6.35 15.26 7.24
C VAL A 202 -6.98 13.95 6.76
N ASN A 203 -6.87 12.90 7.57
CA ASN A 203 -7.46 11.60 7.27
C ASN A 203 -8.97 11.61 7.57
N ILE A 204 -9.79 11.43 6.54
CA ILE A 204 -11.24 11.33 6.67
C ILE A 204 -11.63 9.87 6.94
N LYS A 205 -12.41 9.63 8.00
CA LYS A 205 -12.89 8.28 8.38
C LYS A 205 -13.77 7.64 7.31
N TYR A 206 -14.68 8.42 6.71
CA TYR A 206 -15.62 7.96 5.70
C TYR A 206 -15.54 8.82 4.44
N TYR A 207 -15.53 8.16 3.29
CA TYR A 207 -15.43 8.83 1.99
C TYR A 207 -16.57 9.85 1.74
N PHE A 208 -17.72 9.69 2.41
CA PHE A 208 -18.89 10.54 2.26
C PHE A 208 -18.87 11.85 3.06
N PHE A 209 -17.84 12.09 3.86
CA PHE A 209 -17.66 13.39 4.54
C PHE A 209 -17.02 14.47 3.66
N ASN A 210 -16.64 14.13 2.42
CA ASN A 210 -16.11 15.11 1.48
C ASN A 210 -16.68 14.86 0.09
N SER A 211 -17.40 15.83 -0.45
CA SER A 211 -18.10 15.73 -1.73
C SER A 211 -17.19 15.32 -2.88
N GLN A 212 -15.95 15.82 -2.92
CA GLN A 212 -15.00 15.53 -3.99
C GLN A 212 -14.47 14.11 -3.93
N ILE A 213 -14.26 13.59 -2.72
CA ILE A 213 -13.88 12.19 -2.54
C ILE A 213 -15.02 11.27 -2.95
N ILE A 214 -16.27 11.64 -2.65
CA ILE A 214 -17.47 10.90 -3.10
C ILE A 214 -17.52 10.86 -4.62
N THR A 215 -17.41 12.01 -5.29
CA THR A 215 -17.52 12.08 -6.75
C THR A 215 -16.40 11.31 -7.43
N GLN A 216 -15.15 11.46 -6.98
CA GLN A 216 -14.03 10.68 -7.50
C GLN A 216 -14.25 9.16 -7.38
N ARG A 217 -14.77 8.72 -6.23
CA ARG A 217 -15.07 7.30 -6.02
C ARG A 217 -16.22 6.82 -6.88
N PHE A 218 -17.28 7.62 -7.01
CA PHE A 218 -18.43 7.31 -7.83
C PHE A 218 -18.08 7.21 -9.32
N VAL A 219 -17.26 8.13 -9.83
CA VAL A 219 -16.74 8.10 -11.21
C VAL A 219 -16.01 6.79 -11.48
N LEU A 220 -15.17 6.32 -10.55
CA LEU A 220 -14.50 5.02 -10.72
C LEU A 220 -15.46 3.84 -10.72
N ASP A 221 -16.49 3.87 -9.88
CA ASP A 221 -17.50 2.80 -9.83
C ASP A 221 -18.32 2.77 -11.14
N ILE A 222 -18.64 3.92 -11.75
CA ILE A 222 -19.30 4.01 -13.06
C ILE A 222 -18.37 3.54 -14.19
N GLN A 223 -17.13 4.02 -14.21
CA GLN A 223 -16.14 3.66 -15.24
C GLN A 223 -15.93 2.14 -15.31
N LYS A 224 -15.99 1.45 -14.17
CA LYS A 224 -15.86 0.00 -14.13
C LYS A 224 -17.05 -0.72 -14.76
N ASN A 225 -18.27 -0.25 -14.50
CA ASN A 225 -19.47 -0.88 -15.06
C ASN A 225 -20.66 0.08 -15.12
N ARG A 226 -20.91 0.68 -16.29
CA ARG A 226 -21.98 1.67 -16.51
C ARG A 226 -23.37 1.12 -16.17
N LYS A 227 -23.60 -0.19 -16.31
CA LYS A 227 -24.88 -0.85 -16.00
C LYS A 227 -25.30 -0.74 -14.52
N TYR A 228 -24.37 -0.44 -13.62
CA TYR A 228 -24.62 -0.37 -12.18
C TYR A 228 -24.84 1.06 -11.67
N LEU A 229 -25.00 2.06 -12.55
CA LEU A 229 -25.14 3.48 -12.17
C LEU A 229 -26.25 3.69 -11.13
N ASN A 230 -27.46 3.18 -11.36
CA ASN A 230 -28.56 3.33 -10.41
C ASN A 230 -28.28 2.61 -9.08
N LYS A 231 -27.61 1.45 -9.13
CA LYS A 231 -27.24 0.68 -7.93
C LYS A 231 -26.14 1.39 -7.12
N SER A 232 -25.16 2.01 -7.79
CA SER A 232 -24.11 2.78 -7.12
C SER A 232 -24.64 4.10 -6.55
N LEU A 233 -25.53 4.80 -7.24
CA LEU A 233 -26.24 5.97 -6.72
C LEU A 233 -27.06 5.64 -5.48
N LYS A 234 -27.94 4.63 -5.54
CA LYS A 234 -28.73 4.18 -4.39
C LYS A 234 -27.85 3.86 -3.17
N LYS A 235 -26.69 3.24 -3.41
CA LYS A 235 -25.72 2.92 -2.35
C LYS A 235 -25.04 4.16 -1.76
N ILE A 236 -24.77 5.18 -2.56
CA ILE A 236 -24.19 6.44 -2.08
C ILE A 236 -25.22 7.19 -1.23
N ILE A 237 -26.45 7.34 -1.73
CA ILE A 237 -27.55 7.99 -1.02
C ILE A 237 -27.77 7.33 0.35
N LYS A 238 -27.83 5.99 0.40
CA LYS A 238 -27.95 5.21 1.64
C LYS A 238 -26.79 5.38 2.64
N ASN A 239 -25.63 5.86 2.21
CA ASN A 239 -24.50 6.12 3.12
C ASN A 239 -24.43 7.58 3.57
N ILE A 240 -25.18 8.47 2.93
CA ILE A 240 -25.24 9.91 3.25
C ILE A 240 -26.41 10.19 4.19
N LEU A 241 -27.58 9.60 3.90
CA LEU A 241 -28.78 9.56 4.75
C LEU A 241 -28.65 8.48 5.82
#